data_AF-A0A7V3MLQ4-F1
#
_entry.id   AF-A0A7V3MLQ4-F1
#
_cell.length_a   1.000
_cell.length_b   1.000
_cell.length_c   1.000
_cell.angle_alpha   90.00
_cell.angle_beta   90.00
_cell.angle_gamma   90.00
#
_symmetry.space_group_name_H-M   'P 1'
#
loop_
_entity.id
_entity.type
_entity.pdbx_description
1 polymer ?
#
loop_
_entity_poly.entity_id
_entity_poly.type
_entity_poly.pdbx_seq_one_letter_code
_entity_poly.pdbx_strand_id
1 'polypeptide(L)'
;MVDNSAYTNAIAKMNLQIAVCAAKLTGRPVNPKWWKVASGLYIPFDAKAKRFIAFDGYKGWKAKQADTELLAYPLQFRFGTQDMTPIYRNTLDYYAPKVMPKGPAMTHSAHSVIRARLGQCDGAYRDFVRSYKPYLRGGLNYFNETPSEFRDNYCFLTGCAGPIQAAIFGLGGVRMEYFPPDPSKADLTFKPCLPKQWKSLKITGLHWHGNTFNLTVSKGNKLTITKQQH
;
A
#
# COMPACT_ATOMS: atom_id res chain seq x y z
N MET A 1 21.15 -3.69 13.77
CA MET A 1 20.43 -2.54 14.32
C MET A 1 20.57 -1.39 13.33
N VAL A 2 19.53 -0.58 13.14
CA VAL A 2 19.53 0.59 12.24
C VAL A 2 18.84 1.76 12.94
N ASP A 3 19.22 2.98 12.58
CA ASP A 3 18.62 4.21 13.10
C ASP A 3 17.75 4.89 12.04
N ASN A 4 16.69 5.58 12.50
CA ASN A 4 15.80 6.36 11.64
C ASN A 4 15.19 5.57 10.47
N SER A 5 14.69 4.36 10.71
CA SER A 5 13.91 3.64 9.68
C SER A 5 12.77 4.53 9.17
N ALA A 6 12.73 4.80 7.87
CA ALA A 6 11.74 5.70 7.28
C ALA A 6 10.31 5.20 7.52
N TYR A 7 10.07 3.89 7.38
CA TYR A 7 8.76 3.31 7.67
C TYR A 7 8.39 3.50 9.15
N THR A 8 9.30 3.17 10.06
CA THR A 8 9.06 3.26 11.50
C THR A 8 8.80 4.70 11.95
N ASN A 9 9.61 5.66 11.48
CA ASN A 9 9.42 7.06 11.85
C ASN A 9 8.15 7.64 11.20
N ALA A 10 7.82 7.26 9.96
CA ALA A 10 6.62 7.73 9.27
C ALA A 10 5.35 7.24 9.99
N ILE A 11 5.26 5.95 10.31
CA ILE A 11 4.09 5.40 11.00
C ILE A 11 3.98 5.92 12.43
N ALA A 12 5.11 6.10 13.14
CA ALA A 12 5.10 6.71 14.48
C ALA A 12 4.59 8.17 14.44
N LYS A 13 5.05 8.96 13.46
CA LYS A 13 4.57 10.32 13.23
C LYS A 13 3.06 10.36 12.97
N MET A 14 2.58 9.54 12.04
CA MET A 14 1.16 9.44 11.71
C MET A 14 0.34 9.02 12.93
N ASN A 15 0.79 8.02 13.69
CA ASN A 15 0.07 7.52 14.86
C ASN A 15 -0.10 8.60 15.94
N LEU A 16 0.97 9.37 16.23
CA LEU A 16 0.90 10.49 17.17
C LEU A 16 -0.05 11.60 16.70
N GLN A 17 -0.04 11.92 15.39
CA GLN A 17 -0.97 12.89 14.81
C GLN A 17 -2.43 12.40 14.92
N ILE A 18 -2.68 11.13 14.61
CA ILE A 18 -3.99 10.50 14.73
C ILE A 18 -4.47 10.54 16.18
N ALA A 19 -3.60 10.23 17.16
CA ALA A 19 -3.94 10.29 18.58
C ALA A 19 -4.36 11.70 19.03
N VAL A 20 -3.66 12.74 18.57
CA VAL A 20 -4.04 14.14 18.83
C VAL A 20 -5.44 14.43 18.27
N CYS A 21 -5.73 13.99 17.05
CA CYS A 21 -7.02 14.24 16.41
C CYS A 21 -8.15 13.46 17.07
N ALA A 22 -7.92 12.19 17.41
CA ALA A 22 -8.88 11.37 18.15
C ALA A 22 -9.19 11.97 19.53
N ALA A 23 -8.18 12.46 20.26
CA ALA A 23 -8.39 13.12 21.55
C ALA A 23 -9.27 14.37 21.41
N LYS A 24 -9.00 15.22 20.41
CA LYS A 24 -9.84 16.40 20.11
C LYS A 24 -11.28 16.02 19.78
N LEU A 25 -11.49 15.04 18.91
CA LEU A 25 -12.82 14.59 18.49
C LEU A 25 -13.64 13.97 19.62
N THR A 26 -12.98 13.36 20.61
CA THR A 26 -13.63 12.70 21.75
C THR A 26 -13.70 13.58 23.00
N GLY A 27 -13.26 14.85 22.92
CA GLY A 27 -13.23 15.76 24.07
C GLY A 27 -12.21 15.36 25.16
N ARG A 28 -11.26 14.47 24.85
CA ARG A 28 -10.22 14.03 25.79
C ARG A 28 -9.02 15.00 25.79
N PRO A 29 -8.31 15.14 26.91
CA PRO A 29 -7.13 15.99 26.98
C PRO A 29 -6.04 15.49 26.01
N VAL A 30 -5.49 16.42 25.22
CA VAL A 30 -4.38 16.15 24.30
C VAL A 30 -3.06 16.27 25.07
N ASN A 31 -2.23 15.22 25.06
CA ASN A 31 -0.88 15.35 25.59
C ASN A 31 -0.02 16.19 24.63
N PRO A 32 0.52 17.36 25.07
CA PRO A 32 1.29 18.24 24.19
C PRO A 32 2.58 17.59 23.66
N LYS A 33 3.11 16.56 24.33
CA LYS A 33 4.28 15.82 23.86
C LYS A 33 4.03 15.08 22.56
N TRP A 34 2.80 14.62 22.29
CA TRP A 34 2.51 13.87 21.05
C TRP A 34 2.76 14.72 19.81
N TRP A 35 2.23 15.95 19.80
CA TRP A 35 2.45 16.86 18.68
C TRP A 35 3.91 17.31 18.58
N LYS A 36 4.56 17.57 19.72
CA LYS A 36 5.98 17.94 19.76
C LYS A 36 6.86 16.86 19.15
N VAL A 37 6.68 15.59 19.55
CA VAL A 37 7.45 14.46 19.02
C VAL A 37 7.11 14.22 17.55
N ALA A 38 5.83 14.18 17.17
CA ALA A 38 5.43 13.98 15.78
C ALA A 38 6.02 15.04 14.84
N SER A 39 6.02 16.31 15.28
CA SER A 39 6.60 17.42 14.51
C SER A 39 8.11 17.29 14.35
N GLY A 40 8.81 16.72 15.34
CA GLY A 40 10.27 16.55 15.33
C GLY A 40 10.77 15.25 14.70
N LEU A 41 9.91 14.27 14.40
CA LEU A 41 10.33 13.02 13.78
C LEU A 41 10.89 13.25 12.37
N TYR A 42 12.15 12.86 12.19
CA TYR A 42 12.88 12.89 10.94
C TYR A 42 12.51 11.70 10.05
N ILE A 43 12.26 11.96 8.76
CA ILE A 43 12.02 10.94 7.74
C ILE A 43 13.16 11.03 6.73
N PRO A 44 14.03 10.01 6.63
CA PRO A 44 15.15 10.06 5.70
C PRO A 44 14.69 10.22 4.25
N PHE A 45 15.21 11.26 3.59
CA PHE A 45 14.78 11.65 2.25
C PHE A 45 15.93 12.21 1.43
N ASP A 46 16.06 11.73 0.20
CA ASP A 46 17.01 12.25 -0.79
C ASP A 46 16.28 13.23 -1.70
N ALA A 47 16.54 14.53 -1.50
CA ALA A 47 15.92 15.60 -2.29
C ALA A 47 16.37 15.62 -3.75
N LYS A 48 17.60 15.18 -4.05
CA LYS A 48 18.15 15.15 -5.41
C LYS A 48 17.53 14.01 -6.22
N ALA A 49 17.48 12.81 -5.64
CA ALA A 49 16.85 11.65 -6.26
C ALA A 49 15.32 11.63 -6.11
N LYS A 50 14.76 12.52 -5.29
CA LYS A 50 13.33 12.59 -4.93
C LYS A 50 12.80 11.24 -4.47
N ARG A 51 13.40 10.64 -3.45
CA ARG A 51 12.96 9.34 -2.89
C ARG A 51 13.21 9.26 -1.39
N PHE A 52 12.48 8.39 -0.72
CA PHE A 52 12.77 8.06 0.67
C PHE A 52 14.04 7.18 0.78
N ILE A 53 14.79 7.36 1.87
CA ILE A 53 15.93 6.52 2.22
C ILE A 53 15.47 5.54 3.31
N ALA A 54 15.85 4.27 3.22
CA ALA A 54 15.30 3.25 4.12
C ALA A 54 15.60 3.52 5.61
N PHE A 55 16.83 3.93 5.90
CA PHE A 55 17.35 4.26 7.22
C PHE A 55 18.69 5.00 7.08
N ASP A 56 19.21 5.56 8.16
CA ASP A 56 20.47 6.31 8.11
C ASP A 56 21.67 5.41 7.78
N GLY A 57 22.54 5.90 6.88
CA GLY A 57 23.67 5.12 6.39
C GLY A 57 23.31 3.99 5.44
N TYR A 58 22.10 3.94 4.88
CA TYR A 58 21.70 2.94 3.88
C TYR A 58 22.62 2.94 2.64
N LYS A 59 23.29 1.81 2.36
CA LYS A 59 24.26 1.66 1.26
C LYS A 59 23.74 0.86 0.05
N GLY A 60 22.43 0.73 -0.13
CA GLY A 60 21.86 0.01 -1.28
C GLY A 60 21.68 -1.50 -1.09
N TRP A 61 21.66 -2.00 0.14
CA TRP A 61 21.51 -3.42 0.47
C TRP A 61 20.19 -4.02 0.00
N LYS A 62 20.18 -5.33 -0.22
CA LYS A 62 18.96 -6.10 -0.51
C LYS A 62 18.05 -6.16 0.71
N ALA A 63 16.75 -6.22 0.47
CA ALA A 63 15.72 -6.31 1.51
C ALA A 63 15.01 -7.66 1.46
N LYS A 64 14.59 -8.16 2.64
CA LYS A 64 13.79 -9.38 2.73
C LYS A 64 12.41 -9.21 2.08
N GLN A 65 11.83 -8.04 2.22
CA GLN A 65 10.49 -7.68 1.74
C GLN A 65 10.41 -6.15 1.57
N ALA A 66 9.29 -5.66 1.01
CA ALA A 66 9.00 -4.23 0.95
C ALA A 66 9.09 -3.58 2.35
N ASP A 67 9.66 -2.38 2.40
CA ASP A 67 9.82 -1.59 3.63
C ASP A 67 9.57 -0.11 3.31
N THR A 68 10.51 0.54 2.62
CA THR A 68 10.40 1.95 2.29
C THR A 68 9.28 2.23 1.28
N GLU A 69 8.97 1.26 0.42
CA GLU A 69 7.83 1.30 -0.50
C GLU A 69 6.49 1.39 0.26
N LEU A 70 6.45 0.90 1.51
CA LEU A 70 5.22 0.90 2.30
C LEU A 70 4.77 2.30 2.74
N LEU A 71 5.65 3.30 2.62
CA LEU A 71 5.26 4.71 2.74
C LEU A 71 4.26 5.12 1.65
N ALA A 72 4.32 4.53 0.45
CA ALA A 72 3.36 4.79 -0.62
C ALA A 72 2.05 4.01 -0.42
N TYR A 73 2.14 2.73 -0.07
CA TYR A 73 1.02 1.88 0.30
C TYR A 73 1.46 0.80 1.29
N PRO A 74 0.80 0.65 2.45
CA PRO A 74 -0.53 1.18 2.75
C PRO A 74 -0.53 2.57 3.39
N LEU A 75 0.61 3.10 3.85
CA LEU A 75 0.62 4.30 4.69
C LEU A 75 0.11 5.56 3.98
N GLN A 76 0.34 5.68 2.67
CA GLN A 76 0.06 6.93 1.93
C GLN A 76 0.72 8.15 2.58
N PHE A 77 1.92 7.97 3.13
CA PHE A 77 2.64 9.00 3.86
C PHE A 77 2.95 10.19 2.97
N ARG A 78 2.62 11.38 3.44
CA ARG A 78 2.90 12.66 2.77
C ARG A 78 3.62 13.57 3.75
N PHE A 79 4.49 14.44 3.24
CA PHE A 79 5.10 15.49 4.03
C PHE A 79 5.14 16.79 3.24
N GLY A 80 4.80 17.91 3.90
CA GLY A 80 4.66 19.20 3.24
C GLY A 80 3.56 19.22 2.17
N THR A 81 3.71 20.10 1.18
CA THR A 81 2.73 20.36 0.11
C THR A 81 3.15 19.78 -1.25
N GLN A 82 4.21 18.98 -1.28
CA GLN A 82 4.81 18.45 -2.51
C GLN A 82 3.96 17.36 -3.19
N ASP A 83 4.09 17.26 -4.51
CA ASP A 83 3.56 16.13 -5.26
C ASP A 83 4.35 14.86 -4.92
N MET A 84 3.67 13.94 -4.24
CA MET A 84 4.26 12.67 -3.82
C MET A 84 4.40 11.65 -4.96
N THR A 85 3.72 11.86 -6.11
CA THR A 85 3.72 10.94 -7.25
C THR A 85 5.13 10.59 -7.74
N PRO A 86 6.01 11.56 -8.07
CA PRO A 86 7.39 11.26 -8.45
C PRO A 86 8.18 10.60 -7.30
N ILE A 87 7.89 10.94 -6.05
CA ILE A 87 8.59 10.39 -4.89
C ILE A 87 8.28 8.91 -4.70
N TYR A 88 7.01 8.53 -4.76
CA TYR A 88 6.59 7.14 -4.68
C TYR A 88 7.13 6.33 -5.85
N ARG A 89 7.13 6.89 -7.07
CA ARG A 89 7.71 6.26 -8.26
C ARG A 89 9.20 5.98 -8.08
N ASN A 90 9.99 7.00 -7.75
CA ASN A 90 11.43 6.88 -7.59
C ASN A 90 11.82 5.98 -6.41
N THR A 91 11.02 5.98 -5.34
CA THR A 91 11.18 5.06 -4.21
C THR A 91 10.94 3.62 -4.68
N LEU A 92 9.80 3.34 -5.32
CA LEU A 92 9.49 2.00 -5.82
C LEU A 92 10.54 1.51 -6.82
N ASP A 93 10.89 2.30 -7.82
CA ASP A 93 11.82 1.89 -8.87
C ASP A 93 13.23 1.63 -8.32
N TYR A 94 13.61 2.28 -7.22
CA TYR A 94 14.89 2.01 -6.56
C TYR A 94 14.87 0.74 -5.68
N TYR A 95 13.82 0.49 -4.91
CA TYR A 95 13.79 -0.63 -3.96
C TYR A 95 13.20 -1.92 -4.52
N ALA A 96 12.28 -1.86 -5.48
CA ALA A 96 11.69 -3.05 -6.11
C ALA A 96 12.71 -4.08 -6.64
N PRO A 97 13.81 -3.69 -7.34
CA PRO A 97 14.82 -4.66 -7.78
C PRO A 97 15.73 -5.18 -6.65
N LYS A 98 15.65 -4.64 -5.43
CA LYS A 98 16.48 -5.03 -4.27
C LYS A 98 15.79 -6.03 -3.34
N VAL A 99 14.51 -6.30 -3.54
CA VAL A 99 13.81 -7.33 -2.75
C VAL A 99 14.29 -8.72 -3.17
N MET A 100 14.56 -9.57 -2.18
CA MET A 100 15.02 -10.94 -2.43
C MET A 100 13.99 -11.74 -3.24
N PRO A 101 14.40 -12.45 -4.32
CA PRO A 101 13.46 -13.19 -5.17
C PRO A 101 12.66 -14.29 -4.46
N LYS A 102 13.21 -14.88 -3.39
CA LYS A 102 12.57 -15.92 -2.56
C LYS A 102 12.12 -15.38 -1.20
N GLY A 103 11.80 -14.09 -1.12
CA GLY A 103 11.26 -13.46 0.07
C GLY A 103 9.82 -13.90 0.39
N PRO A 104 9.25 -13.43 1.51
CA PRO A 104 7.87 -13.73 1.89
C PRO A 104 6.82 -13.16 0.92
N ALA A 105 5.63 -13.73 0.93
CA ALA A 105 4.47 -13.39 0.08
C ALA A 105 3.76 -12.07 0.42
N MET A 106 4.51 -11.01 0.71
CA MET A 106 3.98 -9.73 1.17
C MET A 106 4.39 -8.53 0.32
N THR A 107 5.47 -8.65 -0.47
CA THR A 107 6.03 -7.54 -1.26
C THR A 107 5.18 -7.21 -2.49
N HIS A 108 4.92 -8.21 -3.33
CA HIS A 108 4.44 -7.94 -4.69
C HIS A 108 2.98 -7.48 -4.72
N SER A 109 2.17 -7.79 -3.71
CA SER A 109 0.82 -7.23 -3.57
C SER A 109 0.88 -5.71 -3.34
N ALA A 110 1.73 -5.26 -2.42
CA ALA A 110 1.95 -3.82 -2.17
C ALA A 110 2.52 -3.13 -3.43
N HIS A 111 3.52 -3.72 -4.08
CA HIS A 111 4.07 -3.17 -5.33
C HIS A 111 3.02 -3.07 -6.43
N SER A 112 2.14 -4.06 -6.56
CA SER A 112 1.02 -4.04 -7.51
C SER A 112 0.10 -2.85 -7.27
N VAL A 113 -0.28 -2.60 -6.01
CA VAL A 113 -1.09 -1.42 -5.64
C VAL A 113 -0.38 -0.12 -5.96
N ILE A 114 0.89 0.01 -5.58
CA ILE A 114 1.67 1.25 -5.82
C ILE A 114 1.77 1.51 -7.32
N ARG A 115 2.13 0.50 -8.14
CA ARG A 115 2.20 0.65 -9.60
C ARG A 115 0.87 1.03 -10.22
N ALA A 116 -0.23 0.43 -9.78
CA ALA A 116 -1.56 0.76 -10.27
C ALA A 116 -1.91 2.24 -9.98
N ARG A 117 -1.62 2.71 -8.75
CA ARG A 117 -1.82 4.11 -8.36
C ARG A 117 -0.93 5.10 -9.11
N LEU A 118 0.23 4.64 -9.60
CA LEU A 118 1.14 5.39 -10.47
C LEU A 118 0.76 5.33 -11.96
N GLY A 119 -0.34 4.65 -12.32
CA GLY A 119 -0.81 4.47 -13.70
C GLY A 119 -0.06 3.39 -14.50
N GLN A 120 0.81 2.60 -13.85
CA GLN A 120 1.64 1.59 -14.49
C GLN A 120 0.92 0.23 -14.58
N CYS A 121 -0.20 0.13 -15.30
CA CYS A 121 -1.09 -1.05 -15.24
C CYS A 121 -0.42 -2.36 -15.64
N ASP A 122 0.41 -2.37 -16.70
CA ASP A 122 1.13 -3.58 -17.12
C ASP A 122 2.13 -4.05 -16.05
N GLY A 123 2.76 -3.11 -15.33
CA GLY A 123 3.63 -3.41 -14.19
C GLY A 123 2.85 -3.91 -12.98
N ALA A 124 1.73 -3.27 -12.67
CA ALA A 124 0.84 -3.66 -11.60
C ALA A 124 0.33 -5.10 -11.77
N TYR A 125 0.00 -5.50 -13.01
CA TYR A 125 -0.39 -6.87 -13.32
C TYR A 125 0.73 -7.88 -13.09
N ARG A 126 1.96 -7.56 -13.52
CA ARG A 126 3.12 -8.44 -13.29
C ARG A 126 3.33 -8.68 -11.80
N ASP A 127 3.28 -7.62 -10.99
CA ASP A 127 3.39 -7.72 -9.54
C ASP A 127 2.18 -8.44 -8.92
N PHE A 128 0.95 -8.24 -9.43
CA PHE A 128 -0.23 -8.99 -9.01
C PHE A 128 -0.04 -10.50 -9.21
N VAL A 129 0.39 -10.94 -10.40
CA VAL A 129 0.64 -12.37 -10.67
C VAL A 129 1.75 -12.92 -9.77
N ARG A 130 2.83 -12.16 -9.55
CA ARG A 130 3.93 -12.53 -8.64
C ARG A 130 3.49 -12.61 -7.18
N SER A 131 2.43 -11.91 -6.79
CA SER A 131 1.95 -11.89 -5.40
C SER A 131 1.30 -13.21 -4.96
N TYR A 132 0.79 -14.03 -5.88
CA TYR A 132 0.15 -15.31 -5.53
C TYR A 132 0.77 -16.53 -6.20
N LYS A 133 1.11 -16.45 -7.49
CA LYS A 133 1.40 -17.65 -8.29
C LYS A 133 2.57 -18.49 -7.75
N PRO A 134 3.70 -17.92 -7.28
CA PRO A 134 4.80 -18.71 -6.70
C PRO A 134 4.47 -19.39 -5.36
N TYR A 135 3.39 -18.96 -4.69
CA TYR A 135 3.04 -19.37 -3.33
C TYR A 135 1.94 -20.44 -3.28
N LEU A 136 1.21 -20.66 -4.38
CA LEU A 136 0.15 -21.67 -4.49
C LEU A 136 0.70 -23.11 -4.56
N ARG A 137 0.05 -24.05 -3.89
CA ARG A 137 0.36 -25.50 -3.90
C ARG A 137 -0.81 -26.34 -4.40
N GLY A 138 -0.48 -27.44 -5.09
CA GLY A 138 -1.44 -28.28 -5.79
C GLY A 138 -2.51 -28.93 -4.90
N GLY A 139 -3.55 -29.49 -5.53
CA GLY A 139 -4.67 -30.17 -4.88
C GLY A 139 -5.72 -29.23 -4.29
N LEU A 140 -5.30 -28.31 -3.42
CA LEU A 140 -6.20 -27.41 -2.66
C LEU A 140 -5.83 -25.93 -2.72
N ASN A 141 -4.83 -25.53 -3.52
CA ASN A 141 -4.34 -24.15 -3.60
C ASN A 141 -3.89 -23.59 -2.24
N TYR A 142 -3.25 -24.42 -1.40
CA TYR A 142 -2.61 -23.94 -0.18
C TYR A 142 -1.60 -22.83 -0.51
N PHE A 143 -1.46 -21.88 0.40
CA PHE A 143 -0.68 -20.68 0.16
C PHE A 143 0.51 -20.62 1.13
N ASN A 144 1.73 -20.68 0.61
CA ASN A 144 2.93 -20.63 1.44
C ASN A 144 3.41 -19.20 1.73
N GLU A 145 4.10 -19.01 2.85
CA GLU A 145 4.81 -17.76 3.12
C GLU A 145 5.94 -17.50 2.11
N THR A 146 6.73 -18.51 1.77
CA THR A 146 7.86 -18.39 0.84
C THR A 146 7.67 -19.29 -0.40
N PRO A 147 8.29 -18.95 -1.54
CA PRO A 147 8.24 -19.80 -2.72
C PRO A 147 9.00 -21.11 -2.44
N SER A 148 8.34 -22.26 -2.57
CA SER A 148 8.92 -23.57 -2.33
C SER A 148 8.11 -24.65 -3.04
N GLU A 149 8.73 -25.45 -3.89
CA GLU A 149 8.03 -26.54 -4.61
C GLU A 149 7.83 -27.80 -3.76
N PHE A 150 8.53 -27.89 -2.63
CA PHE A 150 8.68 -29.13 -1.86
C PHE A 150 8.20 -29.04 -0.41
N ARG A 151 7.74 -27.87 0.03
CA ARG A 151 7.24 -27.66 1.39
C ARG A 151 5.76 -27.33 1.34
N ASP A 152 4.95 -28.16 1.95
CA ASP A 152 3.60 -27.77 2.36
C ASP A 152 3.69 -27.17 3.76
N ASN A 153 3.40 -25.88 3.84
CA ASN A 153 3.28 -25.16 5.09
C ASN A 153 1.80 -24.95 5.44
N TYR A 154 1.51 -24.54 6.66
CA TYR A 154 0.18 -24.00 7.01
C TYR A 154 -0.18 -22.84 6.07
N CYS A 155 -1.47 -22.73 5.75
CA CYS A 155 -2.00 -21.68 4.88
C CYS A 155 -1.66 -20.29 5.44
N PHE A 156 -0.78 -19.57 4.75
CA PHE A 156 -0.33 -18.24 5.13
C PHE A 156 -1.37 -17.19 4.73
N LEU A 157 -2.36 -16.98 5.61
CA LEU A 157 -3.51 -16.12 5.36
C LEU A 157 -3.14 -14.67 5.01
N THR A 158 -2.07 -14.11 5.61
CA THR A 158 -1.58 -12.78 5.27
C THR A 158 -1.16 -12.70 3.80
N GLY A 159 -0.53 -13.76 3.27
CA GLY A 159 -0.18 -13.88 1.86
C GLY A 159 -1.40 -13.98 0.97
N CYS A 160 -2.43 -14.74 1.38
CA CYS A 160 -3.70 -14.84 0.65
C CYS A 160 -4.43 -13.49 0.53
N ALA A 161 -4.36 -12.65 1.57
CA ALA A 161 -5.02 -11.34 1.58
C ALA A 161 -4.35 -10.33 0.63
N GLY A 162 -3.05 -10.46 0.37
CA GLY A 162 -2.29 -9.55 -0.49
C GLY A 162 -2.86 -9.39 -1.91
N PRO A 163 -3.02 -10.47 -2.69
CA PRO A 163 -3.61 -10.43 -4.03
C PRO A 163 -5.02 -9.83 -4.04
N ILE A 164 -5.83 -10.10 -3.01
CA ILE A 164 -7.18 -9.51 -2.86
C ILE A 164 -7.07 -7.99 -2.71
N GLN A 165 -6.17 -7.51 -1.84
CA GLN A 165 -5.88 -6.08 -1.72
C GLN A 165 -5.39 -5.47 -3.04
N ALA A 166 -4.51 -6.15 -3.76
CA ALA A 166 -4.01 -5.69 -5.06
C ALA A 166 -5.11 -5.59 -6.12
N ALA A 167 -6.06 -6.54 -6.14
CA ALA A 167 -7.21 -6.50 -7.03
C ALA A 167 -8.15 -5.33 -6.69
N ILE A 168 -8.45 -5.09 -5.41
CA ILE A 168 -9.41 -4.05 -4.99
C ILE A 168 -8.76 -2.65 -5.01
N PHE A 169 -7.67 -2.48 -4.25
CA PHE A 169 -7.05 -1.17 -3.99
C PHE A 169 -5.98 -0.76 -5.01
N GLY A 170 -5.60 -1.69 -5.90
CA GLY A 170 -4.70 -1.47 -7.02
C GLY A 170 -5.46 -1.48 -8.35
N LEU A 171 -5.64 -2.65 -8.94
CA LEU A 171 -6.18 -2.82 -10.30
C LEU A 171 -7.62 -2.30 -10.44
N GLY A 172 -8.46 -2.51 -9.42
CA GLY A 172 -9.82 -1.97 -9.33
C GLY A 172 -9.89 -0.49 -8.97
N GLY A 173 -8.78 0.08 -8.51
CA GLY A 173 -8.63 1.52 -8.31
C GLY A 173 -9.36 2.09 -7.10
N VAL A 174 -9.90 1.25 -6.21
CA VAL A 174 -10.57 1.72 -4.98
C VAL A 174 -9.53 2.37 -4.09
N ARG A 175 -9.77 3.61 -3.66
CA ARG A 175 -8.83 4.32 -2.80
C ARG A 175 -9.54 5.15 -1.75
N MET A 176 -9.23 4.85 -0.50
CA MET A 176 -9.52 5.71 0.63
C MET A 176 -8.43 6.78 0.70
N GLU A 177 -8.78 8.01 0.37
CA GLU A 177 -7.91 9.18 0.50
C GLU A 177 -7.95 9.60 1.97
N TYR A 178 -7.09 9.01 2.80
CA TYR A 178 -6.95 9.39 4.20
C TYR A 178 -5.68 10.20 4.40
N PHE A 179 -5.84 11.44 4.88
CA PHE A 179 -4.72 12.32 5.19
C PHE A 179 -4.88 12.87 6.61
N PRO A 180 -4.10 12.37 7.59
CA PRO A 180 -3.88 13.10 8.82
C PRO A 180 -3.48 14.56 8.49
N PRO A 181 -3.95 15.54 9.26
CA PRO A 181 -4.61 15.38 10.56
C PRO A 181 -6.15 15.37 10.50
N ASP A 182 -6.80 15.39 9.34
CA ASP A 182 -8.26 15.56 9.30
C ASP A 182 -8.97 14.27 8.85
N PRO A 183 -9.36 13.40 9.80
CA PRO A 183 -10.06 12.15 9.47
C PRO A 183 -11.45 12.38 8.86
N SER A 184 -12.02 13.59 8.96
CA SER A 184 -13.33 13.91 8.37
C SER A 184 -13.28 14.10 6.85
N LYS A 185 -12.07 14.22 6.27
CA LYS A 185 -11.84 14.38 4.83
C LYS A 185 -11.53 13.07 4.10
N ALA A 186 -11.90 11.94 4.70
CA ALA A 186 -11.68 10.65 4.06
C ALA A 186 -12.64 10.47 2.87
N ASP A 187 -12.14 10.68 1.66
CA ASP A 187 -12.89 10.46 0.43
C ASP A 187 -12.62 9.08 -0.17
N LEU A 188 -13.67 8.47 -0.75
CA LEU A 188 -13.55 7.25 -1.54
C LEU A 188 -13.46 7.61 -3.01
N THR A 189 -12.31 7.35 -3.62
CA THR A 189 -12.07 7.60 -5.05
C THR A 189 -11.84 6.31 -5.81
N PHE A 190 -12.06 6.37 -7.13
CA PHE A 190 -11.95 5.21 -8.01
C PHE A 190 -11.12 5.57 -9.24
N LYS A 191 -9.91 5.01 -9.31
CA LYS A 191 -8.96 5.22 -10.43
C LYS A 191 -8.42 3.86 -10.91
N PRO A 192 -9.21 3.11 -11.69
CA PRO A 192 -8.84 1.74 -12.06
C PRO A 192 -7.62 1.69 -12.98
N CYS A 193 -6.92 0.57 -12.91
CA CYS A 193 -5.77 0.23 -13.74
C CYS A 193 -5.94 -1.19 -14.27
N LEU A 194 -6.98 -1.40 -15.09
CA LEU A 194 -7.33 -2.71 -15.62
C LEU A 194 -6.23 -3.21 -16.56
N PRO A 195 -5.68 -4.42 -16.30
CA PRO A 195 -4.65 -4.98 -17.14
C PRO A 195 -5.23 -5.48 -18.47
N LYS A 196 -4.43 -5.42 -19.54
CA LYS A 196 -4.88 -5.81 -20.91
C LYS A 196 -5.34 -7.27 -21.00
N GLN A 197 -4.86 -8.12 -20.10
CA GLN A 197 -5.18 -9.53 -19.99
C GLN A 197 -6.62 -9.77 -19.50
N TRP A 198 -7.26 -8.77 -18.88
CA TRP A 198 -8.60 -8.90 -18.32
C TRP A 198 -9.64 -8.22 -19.22
N LYS A 199 -10.77 -8.90 -19.45
CA LYS A 199 -11.92 -8.31 -20.16
C LYS A 199 -12.62 -7.29 -19.26
N SER A 200 -12.79 -7.65 -17.99
CA SER A 200 -13.40 -6.82 -16.96
C SER A 200 -12.98 -7.27 -15.57
N LEU A 201 -13.15 -6.40 -14.58
CA LEU A 201 -13.07 -6.68 -13.14
C LEU A 201 -14.37 -6.20 -12.49
N LYS A 202 -15.02 -7.08 -11.72
CA LYS A 202 -16.23 -6.74 -10.94
C LYS A 202 -15.89 -6.82 -9.45
N ILE A 203 -16.14 -5.73 -8.72
CA ILE A 203 -16.02 -5.67 -7.26
C ILE A 203 -17.42 -5.39 -6.74
N THR A 204 -17.94 -6.27 -5.89
CA THR A 204 -19.29 -6.15 -5.34
C THR A 204 -19.26 -6.07 -3.83
N GLY A 205 -20.25 -5.42 -3.23
CA GLY A 205 -20.38 -5.35 -1.77
C GLY A 205 -19.30 -4.50 -1.11
N LEU A 206 -18.78 -3.48 -1.78
CA LEU A 206 -17.87 -2.52 -1.14
C LEU A 206 -18.68 -1.59 -0.25
N HIS A 207 -18.56 -1.72 1.07
CA HIS A 207 -19.30 -0.89 2.02
C HIS A 207 -18.48 0.33 2.47
N TRP A 208 -19.07 1.52 2.38
CA TRP A 208 -18.45 2.78 2.81
C TRP A 208 -19.49 3.82 3.25
N HIS A 209 -19.36 4.31 4.50
CA HIS A 209 -20.28 5.27 5.14
C HIS A 209 -21.78 4.95 4.92
N GLY A 210 -22.20 3.71 5.23
CA GLY A 210 -23.60 3.28 5.10
C GLY A 210 -24.07 2.99 3.66
N ASN A 211 -23.20 3.13 2.66
CA ASN A 211 -23.52 2.83 1.28
C ASN A 211 -22.84 1.55 0.81
N THR A 212 -23.48 0.84 -0.11
CA THR A 212 -22.92 -0.32 -0.81
C THR A 212 -22.60 0.05 -2.25
N PHE A 213 -21.35 -0.15 -2.66
CA PHE A 213 -20.86 0.11 -4.01
C PHE A 213 -20.57 -1.19 -4.75
N ASN A 214 -21.05 -1.26 -5.98
CA ASN A 214 -20.70 -2.29 -6.95
C ASN A 214 -19.99 -1.63 -8.13
N LEU A 215 -18.77 -2.08 -8.42
CA LEU A 215 -17.92 -1.54 -9.45
C LEU A 215 -17.76 -2.56 -10.57
N THR A 216 -17.86 -2.10 -11.81
CA THR A 216 -17.44 -2.86 -12.99
C THR A 216 -16.43 -2.03 -13.76
N VAL A 217 -15.21 -2.53 -13.86
CA VAL A 217 -14.14 -1.95 -14.68
C VAL A 217 -14.03 -2.78 -15.95
N SER A 218 -14.13 -2.15 -17.11
CA SER A 218 -13.99 -2.80 -18.43
C SER A 218 -12.83 -2.19 -19.23
N LYS A 219 -12.56 -2.73 -20.43
CA LYS A 219 -11.45 -2.31 -21.30
C LYS A 219 -11.35 -0.79 -21.42
N GLY A 220 -10.12 -0.28 -21.35
CA GLY A 220 -9.84 1.15 -21.38
C GLY A 220 -10.17 1.86 -20.06
N ASN A 221 -10.16 1.14 -18.92
CA ASN A 221 -10.47 1.68 -17.59
C ASN A 221 -11.87 2.30 -17.49
N LYS A 222 -12.81 1.87 -18.34
CA LYS A 222 -14.20 2.31 -18.29
C LYS A 222 -14.85 1.77 -17.02
N LEU A 223 -15.21 2.67 -16.12
CA LEU A 223 -15.75 2.37 -14.80
C LEU A 223 -17.25 2.64 -14.76
N THR A 224 -18.02 1.64 -14.34
CA THR A 224 -19.42 1.78 -13.95
C THR A 224 -19.54 1.51 -12.46
N ILE A 225 -20.21 2.42 -11.74
CA ILE A 225 -20.44 2.30 -10.31
C ILE A 225 -21.95 2.31 -10.07
N THR A 226 -22.45 1.30 -9.39
CA THR A 226 -23.81 1.30 -8.83
C THR A 226 -23.71 1.49 -7.34
N LYS A 227 -24.46 2.46 -6.81
CA LYS A 227 -24.54 2.78 -5.38
C LYS A 227 -25.93 2.42 -4.87
N GLN A 228 -25.99 1.65 -3.80
CA GLN A 228 -27.22 1.36 -3.05
C GLN A 228 -27.08 1.98 -1.66
N GLN A 229 -28.09 2.74 -1.24
CA GLN A 229 -28.21 3.26 0.12
C GLN A 229 -28.97 2.23 0.96
N HIS A 230 -28.47 1.99 2.18
CA HIS A 230 -29.20 1.30 3.23
C HIS A 230 -29.66 2.32 4.28
#